data_AF-A0A077KLT2-F1
#
_entry.id   AF-A0A077KLT2-F1
#
_cell.length_a   1.000
_cell.length_b   1.000
_cell.length_c   1.000
_cell.angle_alpha   90.00
_cell.angle_beta   90.00
_cell.angle_gamma   90.00
#
_symmetry.space_group_name_H-M   'P 1'
#
loop_
_entity.id
_entity.type
_entity.pdbx_description
1 polymer ?
#
loop_
_entity_poly.entity_id
_entity_poly.type
_entity_poly.pdbx_seq_one_letter_code
_entity_poly.pdbx_strand_id
1 'polypeptide(L)'
;MKTYQFHFNNNKKTAAILLWFFSTLLTITLTTTILVVPVEDYFPNWLLLFTFPLMLLSIYKLYKVASRRQSIEIITVNKEGFTSSCFGAVLFSEITSIKIPAREISLLGGVNYDYYKRTEADIPHLVTSITANDGKTLCWVLDEWGGLYNSKEDFSVFFDFLTALTDQMYPLYHDNETASTYLKILDETGSWEKSREQNLIG
;
A
#
# COMPACT_ATOMS: atom_id res chain seq x y z
N MET A 1 -0.86 -24.85 6.91
CA MET A 1 -0.34 -23.86 5.95
C MET A 1 -1.54 -23.16 5.36
N LYS A 2 -1.63 -21.83 5.46
CA LYS A 2 -2.72 -21.03 4.88
C LYS A 2 -2.13 -20.08 3.85
N THR A 3 -2.83 -19.85 2.74
CA THR A 3 -2.40 -18.95 1.68
C THR A 3 -3.41 -17.83 1.52
N TYR A 4 -2.91 -16.62 1.40
CA TYR A 4 -3.65 -15.37 1.29
C TYR A 4 -3.23 -14.70 -0.01
N GLN A 5 -4.20 -14.30 -0.83
CA GLN A 5 -3.95 -13.62 -2.09
C GLN A 5 -4.79 -12.35 -2.15
N PHE A 6 -4.14 -11.22 -2.25
CA PHE A 6 -4.77 -9.90 -2.28
C PHE A 6 -3.97 -8.95 -3.17
N HIS A 7 -4.63 -7.93 -3.69
CA HIS A 7 -3.98 -6.84 -4.41
C HIS A 7 -3.55 -5.72 -3.45
N PHE A 8 -2.44 -5.06 -3.78
CA PHE A 8 -2.00 -3.85 -3.07
C PHE A 8 -1.39 -2.82 -4.03
N ASN A 9 -1.35 -1.55 -3.59
CA ASN A 9 -0.72 -0.47 -4.33
C ASN A 9 0.79 -0.46 -4.07
N ASN A 10 1.59 -0.68 -5.12
CA ASN A 10 3.04 -0.69 -4.97
C ASN A 10 3.63 0.73 -5.06
N ASN A 11 4.02 1.27 -3.91
CA ASN A 11 4.54 2.64 -3.77
C ASN A 11 5.79 2.92 -4.62
N LYS A 12 6.60 1.91 -4.99
CA LYS A 12 7.77 2.06 -5.87
C LYS A 12 7.37 2.52 -7.28
N LYS A 13 6.11 2.36 -7.67
CA LYS A 13 5.58 2.79 -8.97
C LYS A 13 5.07 4.24 -8.97
N THR A 14 4.88 4.87 -7.80
CA THR A 14 4.32 6.23 -7.67
C THR A 14 5.15 7.29 -8.39
N ALA A 15 6.49 7.23 -8.29
CA ALA A 15 7.37 8.19 -8.97
C ALA A 15 7.21 8.16 -10.51
N ALA A 16 7.04 6.97 -11.09
CA ALA A 16 6.79 6.83 -12.51
C ALA A 16 5.40 7.38 -12.92
N ILE A 17 4.38 7.20 -12.08
CA ILE A 17 3.04 7.79 -12.30
C ILE A 17 3.13 9.32 -12.28
N LEU A 18 3.79 9.91 -11.28
CA LEU A 18 3.96 11.36 -11.17
C LEU A 18 4.72 11.94 -12.37
N LEU A 19 5.79 11.29 -12.82
CA LEU A 19 6.54 11.70 -14.02
C LEU A 19 5.63 11.77 -15.26
N TRP A 20 4.84 10.72 -15.52
CA TRP A 20 3.92 10.71 -16.65
C TRP A 20 2.71 11.64 -16.45
N PHE A 21 2.30 11.91 -15.21
CA PHE A 21 1.26 12.89 -14.91
C PHE A 21 1.71 14.31 -15.30
N PHE A 22 2.87 14.76 -14.83
CA PHE A 22 3.41 16.07 -15.19
C PHE A 22 3.77 16.18 -16.68
N SER A 23 4.28 15.09 -17.29
CA SER A 23 4.49 15.03 -18.74
C SER A 23 3.19 15.14 -19.54
N THR A 24 2.10 14.52 -19.07
CA THR A 24 0.77 14.62 -19.68
C THR A 24 0.20 16.04 -19.50
N LEU A 25 0.29 16.62 -18.31
CA LEU A 25 -0.13 18.00 -18.06
C LEU A 25 0.59 18.98 -18.98
N LEU A 26 1.93 18.91 -19.05
CA LEU A 26 2.75 19.75 -19.92
C LEU A 26 2.38 19.60 -21.41
N THR A 27 2.24 18.36 -21.90
CA THR A 27 1.93 18.10 -23.32
C THR A 27 0.50 18.51 -23.70
N ILE A 28 -0.47 18.38 -22.78
CA ILE A 28 -1.82 18.93 -22.96
C ILE A 28 -1.75 20.46 -23.02
N THR A 29 -1.17 21.12 -22.01
CA THR A 29 -1.07 22.59 -21.97
C THR A 29 -0.38 23.15 -23.21
N LEU A 30 0.76 22.56 -23.63
CA LEU A 30 1.47 22.99 -24.83
C LEU A 30 0.61 22.85 -26.10
N THR A 31 -0.09 21.72 -26.25
CA THR A 31 -0.93 21.45 -27.43
C THR A 31 -2.18 22.34 -27.46
N THR A 32 -2.81 22.59 -26.30
CA THR A 32 -3.98 23.49 -26.22
C THR A 32 -3.58 24.96 -26.39
N THR A 33 -2.42 25.39 -25.88
CA THR A 33 -1.91 26.75 -26.14
C THR A 33 -1.70 26.98 -27.64
N ILE A 34 -1.04 26.07 -28.36
CA ILE A 34 -0.84 26.20 -29.82
C ILE A 34 -2.19 26.20 -30.57
N LEU A 35 -3.19 25.44 -30.10
CA LEU A 35 -4.50 25.37 -30.75
C LEU A 35 -5.40 26.61 -30.51
N VAL A 36 -5.28 27.25 -29.34
CA VAL A 36 -6.21 28.29 -28.87
C VAL A 36 -5.63 29.70 -28.98
N VAL A 37 -4.31 29.87 -29.00
CA VAL A 37 -3.64 31.17 -29.05
C VAL A 37 -3.26 31.50 -30.50
N PRO A 38 -3.97 32.41 -31.20
CA PRO A 38 -3.74 32.72 -32.61
C PRO A 38 -2.53 33.65 -32.77
N VAL A 39 -1.34 33.11 -32.59
CA VAL A 39 -0.07 33.86 -32.61
C VAL A 39 0.95 33.13 -33.48
N GLU A 40 0.79 33.27 -34.79
CA GLU A 40 1.65 32.63 -35.80
C GLU A 40 3.14 33.03 -35.65
N ASP A 41 3.41 34.23 -35.13
CA ASP A 41 4.77 34.75 -34.88
C ASP A 41 5.54 34.03 -33.75
N TYR A 42 4.85 33.36 -32.82
CA TYR A 42 5.47 32.74 -31.63
C TYR A 42 5.21 31.22 -31.53
N PHE A 43 4.07 30.72 -32.02
CA PHE A 43 3.71 29.30 -31.97
C PHE A 43 3.17 28.82 -33.33
N PRO A 44 4.04 28.41 -34.26
CA PRO A 44 3.61 28.02 -35.60
C PRO A 44 2.85 26.68 -35.60
N ASN A 45 1.71 26.65 -36.30
CA ASN A 45 0.76 25.53 -36.32
C ASN A 45 1.35 24.16 -36.71
N TRP A 46 2.46 24.12 -37.46
CA TRP A 46 3.14 22.87 -37.80
C TRP A 46 3.67 22.10 -36.58
N LEU A 47 3.91 22.78 -35.45
CA LEU A 47 4.30 22.14 -34.19
C LEU A 47 3.27 21.12 -33.71
N LEU A 48 1.98 21.29 -34.04
CA LEU A 48 0.91 20.34 -33.69
C LEU A 48 1.18 18.92 -34.22
N LEU A 49 1.90 18.79 -35.35
CA LEU A 49 2.33 17.49 -35.89
C LEU A 49 3.25 16.72 -34.94
N PHE A 50 3.93 17.41 -34.02
CA PHE A 50 4.79 16.81 -33.00
C PHE A 50 4.11 16.80 -31.62
N THR A 51 3.45 17.88 -31.22
CA THR A 51 2.88 17.98 -29.87
C THR A 51 1.65 17.09 -29.68
N PHE A 52 0.80 16.92 -30.71
CA PHE A 52 -0.39 16.08 -30.61
C PHE A 52 -0.05 14.59 -30.45
N PRO A 53 0.87 13.98 -31.23
CA PRO A 53 1.35 12.63 -30.96
C PRO A 53 2.04 12.47 -29.59
N LEU A 54 2.81 13.48 -29.14
CA LEU A 54 3.44 13.46 -27.82
C LEU A 54 2.39 13.49 -26.69
N MET A 55 1.32 14.28 -26.83
CA MET A 55 0.20 14.31 -25.90
C MET A 55 -0.49 12.93 -25.81
N LEU A 56 -0.83 12.31 -26.95
CA LEU A 56 -1.43 10.97 -26.98
C LEU A 56 -0.51 9.92 -26.36
N LEU A 57 0.79 9.97 -26.63
CA LEU A 57 1.78 9.08 -26.04
C LEU A 57 1.88 9.25 -24.52
N SER A 58 1.90 10.50 -24.02
CA SER A 58 1.94 10.80 -22.59
C SER A 58 0.69 10.28 -21.87
N ILE A 59 -0.51 10.53 -22.41
CA ILE A 59 -1.78 10.00 -21.87
C ILE A 59 -1.75 8.47 -21.82
N TYR A 60 -1.33 7.81 -22.92
CA TYR A 60 -1.21 6.35 -22.97
C TYR A 60 -0.21 5.81 -21.94
N LYS A 61 0.94 6.46 -21.78
CA LYS A 61 1.98 6.08 -20.82
C LYS A 61 1.49 6.27 -19.39
N LEU A 62 0.85 7.39 -19.08
CA LEU A 62 0.23 7.66 -17.78
C LEU A 62 -0.79 6.56 -17.43
N TYR A 63 -1.74 6.29 -18.32
CA TYR A 63 -2.74 5.23 -18.12
C TYR A 63 -2.08 3.85 -17.92
N LYS A 64 -1.09 3.50 -18.76
CA LYS A 64 -0.37 2.21 -18.69
C LYS A 64 0.46 2.05 -17.42
N VAL A 65 1.00 3.11 -16.85
CA VAL A 65 1.79 3.06 -15.61
C VAL A 65 0.86 3.09 -14.40
N ALA A 66 -0.22 3.87 -14.44
CA ALA A 66 -1.26 3.90 -13.39
C ALA A 66 -1.99 2.55 -13.26
N SER A 67 -2.44 1.94 -14.36
CA SER A 67 -3.04 0.59 -14.36
C SER A 67 -2.10 -0.51 -13.87
N ARG A 68 -0.78 -0.28 -13.92
CA ARG A 68 0.24 -1.19 -13.37
C ARG A 68 0.60 -0.88 -11.92
N ARG A 69 0.00 0.12 -11.26
CA ARG A 69 0.29 0.48 -9.86
C ARG A 69 -0.01 -0.68 -8.92
N GLN A 70 -1.17 -1.29 -9.11
CA GLN A 70 -1.61 -2.46 -8.38
C GLN A 70 -0.66 -3.64 -8.63
N SER A 71 -0.41 -4.43 -7.60
CA SER A 71 0.43 -5.64 -7.63
C SER A 71 -0.27 -6.73 -6.85
N ILE A 72 -0.16 -7.98 -7.29
CA ILE A 72 -0.72 -9.13 -6.59
C ILE A 72 0.30 -9.59 -5.56
N GLU A 73 -0.13 -9.71 -4.31
CA GLU A 73 0.60 -10.41 -3.27
C GLU A 73 0.02 -11.81 -3.08
N ILE A 74 0.90 -12.81 -2.91
CA ILE A 74 0.56 -14.14 -2.42
C ILE A 74 1.43 -14.38 -1.19
N ILE A 75 0.81 -14.45 -0.01
CA ILE A 75 1.47 -14.80 1.26
C ILE A 75 1.06 -16.20 1.67
N THR A 76 2.03 -17.06 1.93
CA THR A 76 1.77 -18.39 2.52
C THR A 76 2.39 -18.50 3.91
N VAL A 77 1.55 -18.75 4.91
CA VAL A 77 1.89 -18.78 6.33
C VAL A 77 2.12 -20.22 6.79
N ASN A 78 3.26 -20.48 7.43
CA ASN A 78 3.64 -21.77 8.00
C ASN A 78 3.61 -21.73 9.55
N LYS A 79 4.51 -22.41 10.27
CA LYS A 79 4.60 -22.36 11.76
C LYS A 79 5.71 -21.44 12.27
N GLU A 80 6.71 -21.17 11.44
CA GLU A 80 7.96 -20.49 11.77
C GLU A 80 8.00 -19.07 11.19
N GLY A 81 7.15 -18.78 10.20
CA GLY A 81 7.11 -17.53 9.46
C GLY A 81 6.09 -17.55 8.31
N PHE A 82 6.35 -16.69 7.33
CA PHE A 82 5.59 -16.63 6.08
C PHE A 82 6.50 -16.43 4.87
N THR A 83 5.99 -16.82 3.69
CA THR A 83 6.63 -16.54 2.39
C THR A 83 5.74 -15.62 1.58
N SER A 84 6.25 -14.44 1.25
CA SER A 84 5.64 -13.46 0.35
C SER A 84 6.22 -13.59 -1.07
N SER A 85 5.35 -13.47 -2.07
CA SER A 85 5.70 -13.41 -3.48
C SER A 85 6.50 -12.16 -3.88
N CYS A 86 6.24 -11.00 -3.24
CA CYS A 86 6.91 -9.74 -3.56
C CYS A 86 8.13 -9.41 -2.68
N PHE A 87 8.19 -9.99 -1.47
CA PHE A 87 9.19 -9.64 -0.46
C PHE A 87 10.07 -10.82 0.01
N GLY A 88 9.70 -12.07 -0.32
CA GLY A 88 10.45 -13.27 0.06
C GLY A 88 9.98 -13.92 1.37
N ALA A 89 10.80 -14.81 1.92
CA ALA A 89 10.53 -15.47 3.20
C ALA A 89 10.94 -14.58 4.39
N VAL A 90 10.16 -14.64 5.47
CA VAL A 90 10.38 -13.93 6.74
C VAL A 90 10.02 -14.85 7.89
N LEU A 91 10.92 -15.05 8.86
CA LEU A 91 10.64 -15.80 10.09
C LEU A 91 10.03 -14.91 11.17
N PHE A 92 9.13 -15.44 12.00
CA PHE A 92 8.48 -14.67 13.08
C PHE A 92 9.47 -14.21 14.17
N SER A 93 10.55 -14.97 14.38
CA SER A 93 11.66 -14.61 15.28
C SER A 93 12.50 -13.42 14.76
N GLU A 94 12.50 -13.20 13.44
CA GLU A 94 13.22 -12.12 12.78
C GLU A 94 12.42 -10.81 12.72
N ILE A 95 11.11 -10.83 12.96
CA ILE A 95 10.30 -9.60 12.92
C ILE A 95 10.65 -8.71 14.12
N THR A 96 11.03 -7.47 13.84
CA THR A 96 11.42 -6.45 14.83
C THR A 96 10.32 -5.43 15.08
N SER A 97 9.47 -5.17 14.10
CA SER A 97 8.34 -4.26 14.26
C SER A 97 7.21 -4.58 13.29
N ILE A 98 5.97 -4.35 13.73
CA ILE A 98 4.77 -4.31 12.91
C ILE A 98 4.14 -2.93 13.14
N LYS A 99 3.74 -2.24 12.07
CA LYS A 99 2.99 -0.98 12.15
C LYS A 99 1.79 -1.05 11.22
N ILE A 100 0.62 -1.01 11.82
CA ILE A 100 -0.70 -1.10 11.19
C ILE A 100 -1.45 0.18 11.59
N PRO A 101 -2.20 0.82 10.68
CA PRO A 101 -3.01 1.98 11.04
C PRO A 101 -4.28 1.51 11.77
N ALA A 102 -4.18 1.12 13.04
CA ALA A 102 -5.28 0.49 13.77
C ALA A 102 -6.53 1.38 13.87
N ARG A 103 -6.34 2.71 13.93
CA ARG A 103 -7.42 3.72 13.88
C ARG A 103 -8.20 3.73 12.57
N GLU A 104 -7.62 3.22 11.49
CA GLU A 104 -8.23 3.15 10.16
C GLU A 104 -8.76 1.74 9.87
N ILE A 105 -8.08 0.70 10.37
CA ILE A 105 -8.52 -0.70 10.28
C ILE A 105 -9.77 -0.96 11.14
N SER A 106 -9.93 -0.30 12.29
CA SER A 106 -11.19 -0.38 13.07
C SER A 106 -12.41 0.12 12.28
N LEU A 107 -12.23 1.03 11.32
CA LEU A 107 -13.30 1.54 10.45
C LEU A 107 -13.82 0.50 9.44
N LEU A 108 -13.08 -0.59 9.23
CA LEU A 108 -13.35 -1.60 8.19
C LEU A 108 -13.94 -2.92 8.74
N GLY A 109 -14.45 -2.90 9.97
CA GLY A 109 -15.25 -4.00 10.55
C GLY A 109 -14.62 -4.71 11.75
N GLY A 110 -13.46 -4.27 12.23
CA GLY A 110 -12.91 -4.69 13.53
C GLY A 110 -13.72 -4.06 14.67
N VAL A 111 -14.46 -4.88 15.43
CA VAL A 111 -15.36 -4.38 16.48
C VAL A 111 -14.56 -3.82 17.68
N ASN A 112 -14.38 -2.50 17.74
CA ASN A 112 -15.06 -1.68 18.76
C ASN A 112 -14.98 -0.15 18.50
N TYR A 113 -16.06 0.54 18.88
CA TYR A 113 -16.27 2.00 18.99
C TYR A 113 -16.36 2.89 17.73
N ASP A 114 -17.59 3.36 17.50
CA ASP A 114 -17.92 4.62 16.81
C ASP A 114 -17.19 5.81 17.44
N TYR A 115 -16.37 6.55 16.67
CA TYR A 115 -16.05 7.95 17.03
C TYR A 115 -15.73 8.90 15.86
N TYR A 116 -15.70 8.44 14.61
CA TYR A 116 -15.52 9.32 13.45
C TYR A 116 -16.70 9.28 12.48
N LYS A 117 -17.43 10.39 12.40
CA LYS A 117 -18.25 10.69 11.23
C LYS A 117 -17.30 10.88 10.05
N ARG A 118 -17.52 10.11 8.98
CA ARG A 118 -16.85 10.23 7.68
C ARG A 118 -17.01 11.66 7.13
N THR A 119 -15.99 12.49 7.32
CA THR A 119 -15.83 13.77 6.61
C THR A 119 -15.16 13.49 5.27
N GLU A 120 -15.67 14.07 4.18
CA GLU A 120 -15.20 13.82 2.80
C GLU A 120 -13.74 14.25 2.53
N ALA A 121 -13.06 14.84 3.53
CA ALA A 121 -11.69 15.33 3.46
C ALA A 121 -10.63 14.27 3.84
N ASP A 122 -10.98 13.23 4.60
CA ASP A 122 -10.03 12.27 5.16
C ASP A 122 -10.06 10.94 4.39
N ILE A 123 -9.14 10.80 3.42
CA ILE A 123 -8.91 9.54 2.72
C ILE A 123 -8.05 8.63 3.62
N PRO A 124 -8.50 7.41 3.97
CA PRO A 124 -7.73 6.51 4.83
C PRO A 124 -6.46 6.03 4.10
N HIS A 125 -5.30 6.25 4.72
CA HIS A 125 -3.99 5.89 4.18
C HIS A 125 -3.50 4.59 4.82
N LEU A 126 -4.09 3.49 4.36
CA LEU A 126 -3.91 2.13 4.87
C LEU A 126 -2.52 1.55 4.51
N VAL A 127 -1.47 2.14 5.08
CA VAL A 127 -0.09 1.70 4.94
C VAL A 127 0.26 0.78 6.10
N THR A 128 0.26 -0.53 5.85
CA THR A 128 0.80 -1.51 6.80
C THR A 128 2.25 -1.81 6.48
N SER A 129 3.09 -1.94 7.51
CA SER A 129 4.48 -2.35 7.36
C SER A 129 4.93 -3.37 8.41
N ILE A 130 5.85 -4.24 8.01
CA ILE A 130 6.51 -5.23 8.87
C ILE A 130 8.01 -5.09 8.62
N THR A 131 8.81 -4.94 9.66
CA THR A 131 10.27 -4.83 9.57
C THR A 131 10.93 -6.06 10.17
N ALA A 132 11.96 -6.58 9.50
CA ALA A 132 12.77 -7.71 9.94
C ALA A 132 14.14 -7.27 10.48
N ASN A 133 14.85 -8.19 11.16
CA ASN A 133 16.18 -8.01 11.74
C ASN A 133 17.24 -7.54 10.72
N ASP A 134 17.10 -7.93 9.45
CA ASP A 134 17.99 -7.53 8.37
C ASP A 134 17.73 -6.12 7.81
N GLY A 135 16.80 -5.38 8.42
CA GLY A 135 16.41 -4.03 8.02
C GLY A 135 15.45 -3.98 6.84
N LYS A 136 14.98 -5.12 6.30
CA LYS A 136 13.94 -5.11 5.27
C LYS A 136 12.60 -4.73 5.89
N THR A 137 12.01 -3.65 5.38
CA THR A 137 10.61 -3.29 5.65
C THR A 137 9.73 -3.73 4.48
N LEU A 138 8.84 -4.69 4.73
CA LEU A 138 7.73 -5.06 3.87
C LEU A 138 6.65 -3.99 4.04
N CYS A 139 6.02 -3.56 2.94
CA CYS A 139 5.07 -2.46 2.95
C CYS A 139 3.93 -2.71 1.95
N TRP A 140 2.70 -2.75 2.47
CA TRP A 140 1.47 -2.89 1.70
C TRP A 140 0.64 -1.62 1.87
N VAL A 141 0.21 -1.03 0.76
CA VAL A 141 -0.65 0.16 0.72
C VAL A 141 -2.01 -0.24 0.18
N LEU A 142 -3.04 -0.10 1.00
CA LEU A 142 -4.36 -0.69 0.78
C LEU A 142 -5.49 0.34 0.57
N ASP A 143 -5.15 1.63 0.48
CA ASP A 143 -6.05 2.80 0.34
C ASP A 143 -7.26 2.57 -0.59
N GLU A 144 -8.44 3.02 -0.12
CA GLU A 144 -9.73 3.08 -0.83
C GLU A 144 -9.95 4.46 -1.50
N TRP A 145 -10.82 4.69 -2.49
CA TRP A 145 -11.70 3.82 -3.31
C TRP A 145 -11.98 4.50 -4.67
N GLY A 146 -12.58 3.76 -5.63
CA GLY A 146 -13.08 4.34 -6.90
C GLY A 146 -12.36 3.84 -8.16
N GLY A 147 -12.62 2.60 -8.57
CA GLY A 147 -12.26 2.06 -9.89
C GLY A 147 -10.77 1.78 -10.19
N LEU A 148 -9.84 2.32 -9.39
CA LEU A 148 -8.38 2.17 -9.54
C LEU A 148 -7.69 1.66 -8.25
N TYR A 149 -8.46 1.09 -7.32
CA TYR A 149 -8.08 0.81 -5.93
C TYR A 149 -8.33 -0.66 -5.59
N ASN A 150 -7.79 -1.14 -4.45
CA ASN A 150 -8.04 -2.52 -4.00
C ASN A 150 -9.49 -2.68 -3.57
N SER A 151 -10.03 -3.90 -3.70
CA SER A 151 -11.42 -4.17 -3.37
C SER A 151 -11.61 -4.44 -1.88
N LYS A 152 -12.88 -4.44 -1.42
CA LYS A 152 -13.22 -4.82 -0.04
C LYS A 152 -12.79 -6.27 0.27
N GLU A 153 -12.83 -7.12 -0.75
CA GLU A 153 -12.38 -8.52 -0.71
C GLU A 153 -10.85 -8.60 -0.54
N ASP A 154 -10.08 -7.80 -1.28
CA ASP A 154 -8.62 -7.70 -1.08
C ASP A 154 -8.27 -7.28 0.36
N PHE A 155 -8.96 -6.26 0.89
CA PHE A 155 -8.77 -5.82 2.27
C PHE A 155 -9.12 -6.92 3.28
N SER A 156 -10.22 -7.64 3.06
CA SER A 156 -10.66 -8.72 3.95
C SER A 156 -9.65 -9.87 3.99
N VAL A 157 -9.11 -10.28 2.83
CA VAL A 157 -8.08 -11.34 2.76
C VAL A 157 -6.76 -10.89 3.39
N PHE A 158 -6.39 -9.62 3.24
CA PHE A 158 -5.24 -9.05 3.94
C PHE A 158 -5.42 -9.02 5.46
N PHE A 159 -6.62 -8.70 5.94
CA PHE A 159 -6.96 -8.65 7.35
C PHE A 159 -6.97 -10.04 8.01
N ASP A 160 -7.45 -11.06 7.29
CA ASP A 160 -7.33 -12.47 7.70
C ASP A 160 -5.85 -12.93 7.78
N PHE A 161 -4.98 -12.39 6.93
CA PHE A 161 -3.53 -12.61 7.02
C PHE A 161 -2.94 -11.95 8.28
N LEU A 162 -3.23 -10.67 8.54
CA LEU A 162 -2.74 -9.95 9.74
C LEU A 162 -3.20 -10.63 11.04
N THR A 163 -4.44 -11.12 11.06
CA THR A 163 -4.97 -11.89 12.19
C THR A 163 -4.17 -13.16 12.42
N ALA A 164 -3.93 -13.95 11.36
CA ALA A 164 -3.15 -15.18 11.47
C ALA A 164 -1.67 -14.94 11.83
N LEU A 165 -1.07 -13.86 11.33
CA LEU A 165 0.27 -13.41 11.70
C LEU A 165 0.36 -13.10 13.20
N THR A 166 -0.50 -12.22 13.70
CA THR A 166 -0.49 -11.80 15.11
C THR A 166 -0.85 -12.93 16.06
N ASP A 167 -1.80 -13.81 15.69
CA ASP A 167 -2.13 -15.03 16.44
C ASP A 167 -0.94 -16.01 16.57
N GLN A 168 -0.12 -16.15 15.53
CA GLN A 168 1.05 -17.03 15.56
C GLN A 168 2.26 -16.40 16.25
N MET A 169 2.40 -15.07 16.21
CA MET A 169 3.45 -14.36 16.93
C MET A 169 3.18 -14.24 18.43
N TYR A 170 1.92 -14.07 18.86
CA TYR A 170 1.56 -13.89 20.27
C TYR A 170 2.22 -14.90 21.24
N PRO A 171 2.14 -16.24 21.03
CA PRO A 171 2.76 -17.22 21.94
C PRO A 171 4.30 -17.20 21.92
N LEU A 172 4.97 -16.58 20.94
CA LEU A 172 6.44 -16.45 20.93
C LEU A 172 6.94 -15.36 21.90
N TYR A 173 6.04 -14.49 22.37
CA TYR A 173 6.39 -13.29 23.13
C TYR A 173 5.60 -13.13 24.45
N HIS A 174 4.53 -13.91 24.66
CA HIS A 174 3.65 -13.85 25.85
C HIS A 174 3.38 -15.26 26.43
N ASP A 175 4.43 -15.94 26.87
CA ASP A 175 4.30 -17.22 27.59
C ASP A 175 3.47 -17.02 28.89
N ASN A 176 2.27 -17.61 28.91
CA ASN A 176 1.30 -17.71 30.03
C ASN A 176 0.22 -16.62 30.19
N GLU A 177 0.02 -15.69 29.24
CA GLU A 177 -1.14 -14.79 29.30
C GLU A 177 -2.37 -15.37 28.58
N THR A 178 -3.53 -15.34 29.25
CA THR A 178 -4.81 -15.71 28.63
C THR A 178 -5.26 -14.62 27.68
N ALA A 179 -5.11 -14.88 26.38
CA ALA A 179 -5.41 -13.93 25.32
C ALA A 179 -6.79 -13.28 25.45
N SER A 180 -6.78 -11.94 25.53
CA SER A 180 -7.95 -11.11 25.26
C SER A 180 -7.66 -10.21 24.06
N THR A 181 -8.70 -9.85 23.30
CA THR A 181 -8.66 -8.94 22.15
C THR A 181 -8.15 -9.51 20.83
N TYR A 182 -8.45 -8.76 19.76
CA TYR A 182 -8.19 -9.00 18.35
C TYR A 182 -6.84 -8.32 17.95
N LEU A 183 -6.10 -8.87 16.98
CA LEU A 183 -4.70 -8.45 16.66
C LEU A 183 -3.78 -8.44 17.91
N LYS A 184 -3.79 -9.55 18.65
CA LYS A 184 -3.35 -9.73 20.06
C LYS A 184 -1.98 -9.18 20.49
N ILE A 185 -1.08 -8.87 19.56
CA ILE A 185 0.28 -8.41 19.86
C ILE A 185 0.48 -6.91 19.64
N LEU A 186 -0.50 -6.22 19.05
CA LEU A 186 -0.41 -4.79 18.77
C LEU A 186 -0.88 -3.96 19.97
N ASP A 187 -0.30 -2.77 20.12
CA ASP A 187 -0.78 -1.74 21.02
C ASP A 187 -2.05 -1.03 20.48
N GLU A 188 -2.59 -0.13 21.30
CA GLU A 188 -3.73 0.75 20.99
C GLU A 188 -3.53 1.68 19.77
N THR A 189 -2.31 1.81 19.26
CA THR A 189 -1.98 2.57 18.04
C THR A 189 -1.89 1.67 16.80
N GLY A 190 -1.85 0.35 16.97
CA GLY A 190 -1.61 -0.64 15.91
C GLY A 190 -0.12 -0.94 15.70
N SER A 191 0.73 -0.60 16.67
CA SER A 191 2.16 -0.83 16.61
C SER A 191 2.57 -2.02 17.47
N TRP A 192 3.61 -2.72 17.04
CA TRP A 192 4.38 -3.64 17.87
C TRP A 192 5.86 -3.44 17.57
N GLU A 193 6.70 -3.48 18.60
CA GLU A 193 8.15 -3.45 18.49
C GLU A 193 8.75 -4.49 19.45
N LYS A 194 9.72 -5.26 18.97
CA LYS A 194 10.40 -6.30 19.74
C LYS A 194 11.25 -5.67 20.84
N SER A 195 11.01 -6.03 22.10
CA SER A 195 11.74 -5.46 23.24
C SER A 195 13.23 -5.78 23.18
N ARG A 196 14.10 -4.83 23.55
CA ARG A 196 15.56 -5.02 23.54
C ARG A 196 16.03 -6.15 24.45
N GLU A 197 15.29 -6.45 25.52
CA GLU A 197 15.62 -7.55 26.44
C GLU A 197 15.50 -8.93 25.78
N GLN A 198 14.61 -9.07 24.79
CA GLN A 198 14.42 -10.30 24.01
C GLN A 198 15.48 -10.51 22.92
N ASN A 199 16.37 -9.54 22.69
CA ASN A 199 17.52 -9.70 21.78
C ASN A 199 18.76 -10.29 22.46
N LEU A 200 18.71 -10.57 23.77
CA LEU A 200 19.82 -11.10 24.57
C LEU A 200 19.73 -12.62 24.85
N ILE A 201 18.72 -13.31 24.30
CA ILE A 201 18.44 -14.75 24.51
C ILE A 201 18.39 -15.51 23.17
N GLY A 202 19.06 -14.98 22.13
CA GLY A 202 19.22 -15.60 20.82
C GLY A 202 20.66 -16.06 20.58
#